data_AF-A0A9D5Q6N1-F1
#
_entry.id   AF-A0A9D5Q6N1-F1
#
_cell.length_a   1.000
_cell.length_b   1.000
_cell.length_c   1.000
_cell.angle_alpha   90.00
_cell.angle_beta   90.00
_cell.angle_gamma   90.00
#
_symmetry.space_group_name_H-M   'P 1'
#
loop_
_entity.id
_entity.type
_entity.pdbx_description
1 polymer ?
#
loop_
_entity_poly.entity_id
_entity_poly.type
_entity_poly.pdbx_seq_one_letter_code
_entity_poly.pdbx_strand_id
1 'polypeptide(L)'
;MDKIADRVAAWKAMGDSLAAYFYLYIIHVLKVIDENSTFERERTEDLLRQCSEKARHLRNRKRSIEWLGEGNDMRRLIHFGELGGWDRDKDFIKDDSKLVRVKGYIHSINGPEAGTIELLSCGLSVFFVPAKAKMKDREAGATKNHINVKVSFYLGFSYDGLRAWSVDEE
;
A
#
# COMPACT_ATOMS: atom_id res chain seq x y z
N MET A 1 0.30 17.45 -9.50
CA MET A 1 1.21 16.35 -9.11
C MET A 1 2.54 16.34 -9.88
N ASP A 2 2.55 16.62 -11.19
CA ASP A 2 3.75 16.44 -12.04
C ASP A 2 4.98 17.23 -11.58
N LYS A 3 4.83 18.51 -11.23
CA LYS A 3 5.95 19.32 -10.72
C LYS A 3 6.60 18.72 -9.45
N ILE A 4 5.82 18.02 -8.61
CA ILE A 4 6.36 17.35 -7.43
C ILE A 4 7.09 16.08 -7.85
N ALA A 5 6.49 15.29 -8.75
CA ALA A 5 7.11 14.10 -9.33
C ALA A 5 8.47 14.42 -9.98
N ASP A 6 8.55 15.49 -10.78
CA ASP A 6 9.79 15.92 -11.45
C ASP A 6 10.88 16.30 -10.46
N ARG A 7 10.52 17.02 -9.39
CA ARG A 7 11.48 17.40 -8.32
C ARG A 7 12.01 16.18 -7.58
N VAL A 8 11.15 15.22 -7.26
CA VAL A 8 11.56 13.99 -6.57
C VAL A 8 12.35 13.07 -7.51
N ALA A 9 12.03 13.05 -8.81
CA ALA A 9 12.80 12.34 -9.82
C ALA A 9 14.21 12.93 -9.98
N ALA A 10 14.35 14.25 -9.99
CA ALA A 10 15.65 14.91 -9.97
C ALA A 10 16.44 14.57 -8.69
N TRP A 11 15.77 14.57 -7.52
CA TRP A 11 16.40 14.15 -6.27
C TRP A 11 16.90 12.70 -6.32
N LYS A 12 16.10 11.77 -6.86
CA LYS A 12 16.49 10.38 -7.09
C LYS A 12 17.74 10.29 -7.97
N ALA A 13 17.79 11.06 -9.05
CA ALA A 13 18.91 11.07 -10.00
C ALA A 13 20.22 11.65 -9.41
N MET A 14 20.13 12.63 -8.52
CA MET A 14 21.31 13.30 -7.96
C MET A 14 21.97 12.54 -6.81
N GLY A 15 21.21 11.82 -5.99
CA GLY A 15 21.71 11.35 -4.68
C GLY A 15 21.41 9.89 -4.32
N ASP A 16 20.79 9.12 -5.22
CA ASP A 16 20.42 7.70 -5.00
C ASP A 16 19.82 7.44 -3.59
N SER A 17 18.99 8.36 -3.09
CA SER A 17 18.45 8.30 -1.74
C SER A 17 17.27 7.33 -1.69
N LEU A 18 17.23 6.41 -0.71
CA LEU A 18 16.06 5.53 -0.53
C LEU A 18 14.76 6.30 -0.34
N ALA A 19 14.81 7.44 0.36
CA ALA A 19 13.64 8.31 0.55
C ALA A 19 13.15 8.88 -0.79
N ALA A 20 14.04 9.18 -1.74
CA ALA A 20 13.66 9.64 -3.07
C ALA A 20 12.93 8.54 -3.85
N TYR A 21 13.42 7.30 -3.81
CA TYR A 21 12.73 6.15 -4.43
C TYR A 21 11.35 5.94 -3.80
N PHE A 22 11.28 6.00 -2.47
CA PHE A 22 10.07 5.81 -1.70
C PHE A 22 8.99 6.84 -2.05
N TYR A 23 9.29 8.14 -1.91
CA TYR A 23 8.30 9.17 -2.22
C TYR A 23 7.99 9.26 -3.72
N LEU A 24 8.93 8.93 -4.60
CA LEU A 24 8.65 8.92 -6.04
C LEU A 24 7.64 7.84 -6.41
N TYR A 25 7.80 6.61 -5.91
CA TYR A 25 6.81 5.58 -6.22
C TYR A 25 5.45 5.95 -5.61
N ILE A 26 5.40 6.51 -4.39
CA ILE A 26 4.13 6.90 -3.76
C ILE A 26 3.41 7.92 -4.64
N ILE A 27 4.10 8.97 -5.10
CA ILE A 27 3.54 9.98 -6.00
C ILE A 27 2.90 9.32 -7.23
N HIS A 28 3.59 8.35 -7.85
CA HIS A 28 3.07 7.64 -9.01
C HIS A 28 1.89 6.71 -8.68
N VAL A 29 1.90 6.03 -7.53
CA VAL A 29 0.73 5.27 -7.05
C VAL A 29 -0.48 6.19 -6.88
N LEU A 30 -0.29 7.36 -6.27
CA LEU A 30 -1.36 8.34 -6.09
C LEU A 30 -1.92 8.80 -7.45
N LYS A 31 -1.04 9.16 -8.40
CA LYS A 31 -1.46 9.51 -9.76
C LYS A 31 -2.27 8.39 -10.42
N VAL A 32 -1.79 7.15 -10.36
CA VAL A 32 -2.44 5.99 -10.99
C VAL A 32 -3.79 5.67 -10.35
N ILE A 33 -3.95 5.87 -9.03
CA ILE A 33 -5.24 5.77 -8.34
C ILE A 33 -6.25 6.80 -8.87
N ASP A 34 -5.79 8.02 -9.17
CA ASP A 34 -6.66 9.13 -9.58
C ASP A 34 -6.96 9.12 -11.10
N GLU A 35 -5.98 8.73 -11.92
CA GLU A 35 -6.04 8.82 -13.38
C GLU A 35 -6.43 7.50 -14.06
N ASN A 36 -6.30 6.35 -13.37
CA ASN A 36 -6.50 5.00 -13.92
C ASN A 36 -5.74 4.75 -15.26
N SER A 37 -4.51 5.27 -15.36
CA SER A 37 -3.67 5.18 -16.56
C SER A 37 -2.79 3.93 -16.57
N THR A 38 -2.96 3.07 -17.58
CA THR A 38 -2.15 1.83 -17.74
C THR A 38 -0.66 2.11 -17.94
N PHE A 39 -0.30 3.16 -18.68
CA PHE A 39 1.10 3.52 -18.90
C PHE A 39 1.79 3.94 -17.59
N GLU A 40 1.10 4.75 -16.78
CA GLU A 40 1.62 5.18 -15.48
C GLU A 40 1.69 4.00 -14.50
N ARG A 41 0.84 2.97 -14.65
CA ARG A 41 0.90 1.75 -13.85
C ARG A 41 2.20 0.99 -14.04
N GLU A 42 2.62 0.72 -15.28
CA GLU A 42 3.88 -0.01 -15.55
C GLU A 42 5.09 0.73 -14.95
N ARG A 43 5.13 2.05 -15.11
CA ARG A 43 6.15 2.91 -14.50
C ARG A 43 6.11 2.83 -12.97
N THR A 44 4.92 2.79 -12.38
CA THR A 44 4.73 2.66 -10.93
C THR A 44 5.25 1.32 -10.41
N GLU A 45 4.98 0.23 -11.13
CA GLU A 45 5.46 -1.12 -10.78
C GLU A 45 6.99 -1.21 -10.83
N ASP A 46 7.64 -0.57 -11.82
CA ASP A 46 9.09 -0.46 -11.88
C ASP A 46 9.67 0.33 -10.69
N LEU A 47 9.06 1.47 -10.34
CA LEU A 47 9.48 2.27 -9.17
C LEU A 47 9.32 1.52 -7.84
N LEU A 48 8.23 0.77 -7.68
CA LEU A 48 8.00 -0.12 -6.53
C LEU A 48 9.11 -1.17 -6.42
N ARG A 49 9.43 -1.85 -7.52
CA ARG A 49 10.51 -2.85 -7.59
C ARG A 49 11.87 -2.24 -7.24
N GLN A 50 12.19 -1.07 -7.81
CA GLN A 50 13.42 -0.36 -7.50
C GLN A 50 13.52 0.01 -6.00
N CYS A 51 12.42 0.48 -5.39
CA CYS A 51 12.39 0.81 -3.96
C CYS A 51 12.59 -0.42 -3.07
N SER A 52 11.88 -1.52 -3.36
CA SER A 52 12.00 -2.77 -2.60
C SER A 52 13.41 -3.36 -2.68
N GLU A 53 14.01 -3.36 -3.87
CA GLU A 53 15.38 -3.84 -4.07
C GLU A 53 16.39 -3.01 -3.27
N LYS A 54 16.28 -1.68 -3.33
CA LYS A 54 17.16 -0.78 -2.58
C LYS A 54 17.03 -0.97 -1.06
N ALA A 55 15.84 -1.32 -0.59
CA ALA A 55 15.56 -1.55 0.83
C ALA A 55 15.79 -3.00 1.29
N ARG A 56 16.26 -3.91 0.43
CA ARG A 56 16.35 -5.36 0.74
C ARG A 56 17.14 -5.70 2.00
N HIS A 57 18.13 -4.87 2.36
CA HIS A 57 18.97 -5.07 3.53
C HIS A 57 18.37 -4.48 4.82
N LEU A 58 17.30 -3.70 4.73
CA LEU A 58 16.69 -3.04 5.89
C LEU A 58 15.72 -3.98 6.61
N ARG A 59 15.95 -4.18 7.91
CA ARG A 59 15.09 -5.02 8.77
C ARG A 59 13.63 -4.55 8.80
N ASN A 60 13.41 -3.24 8.75
CA ASN A 60 12.10 -2.61 8.83
C ASN A 60 11.47 -2.29 7.45
N ARG A 61 12.00 -2.83 6.34
CA ARG A 61 11.51 -2.51 4.98
C ARG A 61 10.02 -2.75 4.76
N LYS A 62 9.44 -3.71 5.50
CA LYS A 62 8.02 -4.09 5.43
C LYS A 62 7.10 -3.20 6.27
N ARG A 63 7.64 -2.31 7.11
CA ARG A 63 6.83 -1.40 7.92
C ARG A 63 6.19 -0.35 7.01
N SER A 64 4.88 -0.18 7.12
CA SER A 64 4.17 0.93 6.47
C SER A 64 4.53 2.25 7.17
N ILE A 65 5.14 3.17 6.43
CA ILE A 65 5.66 4.46 6.89
C ILE A 65 4.62 5.55 6.63
N GLU A 66 4.09 5.58 5.40
CA GLU A 66 3.01 6.47 5.00
C GLU A 66 1.73 5.65 4.84
N TRP A 67 0.59 6.32 5.01
CA TRP A 67 -0.73 5.72 4.92
C TRP A 67 -1.65 6.58 4.06
N LEU A 68 -2.58 5.92 3.37
CA LEU A 68 -3.58 6.61 2.58
C LEU A 68 -4.72 7.12 3.49
N GLY A 69 -4.92 8.43 3.47
CA GLY A 69 -6.00 9.14 4.15
C GLY A 69 -6.95 9.83 3.19
N GLU A 70 -7.77 10.72 3.75
CA GLU A 70 -8.68 11.55 2.98
C GLU A 70 -7.98 12.73 2.29
N GLY A 71 -8.61 13.27 1.25
CA GLY A 71 -8.11 14.42 0.49
C GLY A 71 -7.54 14.04 -0.88
N ASN A 72 -6.80 14.99 -1.46
CA ASN A 72 -6.29 14.89 -2.84
C ASN A 72 -4.76 15.03 -2.88
N ASP A 73 -4.16 14.53 -3.95
CA ASP A 73 -2.72 14.64 -4.21
C ASP A 73 -1.89 14.15 -3.01
N MET A 74 -0.79 14.83 -2.70
CA MET A 74 0.06 14.52 -1.54
C MET A 74 -0.60 14.78 -0.18
N ARG A 75 -1.70 15.54 -0.11
CA ARG A 75 -2.36 15.89 1.16
C ARG A 75 -3.06 14.69 1.81
N ARG A 76 -3.29 13.63 1.04
CA ARG A 76 -3.88 12.38 1.53
C ARG A 76 -2.86 11.38 2.05
N LEU A 77 -1.57 11.75 2.15
CA LEU A 77 -0.57 10.94 2.82
C LEU A 77 -0.49 11.33 4.28
N ILE A 78 -0.69 10.34 5.16
CA ILE A 78 -0.57 10.51 6.61
C ILE A 78 0.64 9.72 7.08
N HIS A 79 1.60 10.40 7.71
CA HIS A 79 2.78 9.74 8.24
C HIS A 79 2.40 8.93 9.47
N PHE A 80 2.98 7.73 9.64
CA PHE A 80 2.68 6.84 10.77
C PHE A 80 2.79 7.52 12.15
N GLY A 81 3.71 8.48 12.29
CA GLY A 81 3.86 9.27 13.52
C GLY A 81 2.63 10.09 13.92
N GLU A 82 1.74 10.39 12.98
CA GLU A 82 0.51 11.17 13.19
C GLU A 82 -0.70 10.31 13.60
N LEU A 83 -0.55 8.98 13.57
CA LEU A 83 -1.63 8.01 13.80
C LEU A 83 -1.62 7.42 15.22
N GLY A 84 -0.83 8.01 16.13
CA GLY A 84 -0.75 7.59 17.53
C GLY A 84 0.00 6.27 17.77
N GLY A 85 0.62 5.69 16.73
CA GLY A 85 1.41 4.47 16.82
C GLY A 85 0.59 3.18 16.66
N TRP A 86 1.23 2.05 16.99
CA TRP A 86 0.61 0.73 16.92
C TRP A 86 -0.06 0.39 18.25
N ASP A 87 -1.32 0.00 18.19
CA ASP A 87 -2.10 -0.51 19.31
C ASP A 87 -2.05 -2.05 19.28
N ARG A 88 -1.51 -2.65 20.34
CA ARG A 88 -1.33 -4.11 20.43
C ARG A 88 -2.64 -4.84 20.62
N ASP A 89 -3.61 -4.23 21.31
CA ASP A 89 -4.88 -4.88 21.61
C ASP A 89 -5.78 -4.88 20.38
N LYS A 90 -5.69 -3.82 19.55
CA LYS A 90 -6.36 -3.76 18.24
C LYS A 90 -5.62 -4.53 17.14
N ASP A 91 -4.35 -4.92 17.38
CA ASP A 91 -3.40 -5.37 16.36
C ASP A 91 -3.42 -4.48 15.09
N PHE A 92 -3.52 -3.17 15.31
CA PHE A 92 -3.62 -2.17 14.25
C PHE A 92 -3.18 -0.78 14.74
N ILE A 93 -3.35 0.23 13.90
CA ILE A 93 -3.10 1.64 14.23
C ILE A 93 -4.05 2.13 15.32
N LYS A 94 -3.53 2.97 16.21
CA LYS A 94 -4.29 3.53 17.34
C LYS A 94 -5.43 4.45 16.91
N ASP A 95 -5.12 5.42 16.03
CA ASP A 95 -6.06 6.37 15.44
C ASP A 95 -6.10 6.21 13.92
N ASP A 96 -7.13 5.51 13.44
CA ASP A 96 -7.42 5.27 12.04
C ASP A 96 -8.48 6.24 11.46
N SER A 97 -8.91 7.25 12.24
CA SER A 97 -9.97 8.19 11.83
C SER A 97 -9.60 9.06 10.62
N LYS A 98 -8.30 9.22 10.35
CA LYS A 98 -7.77 9.97 9.21
C LYS A 98 -7.58 9.10 7.96
N LEU A 99 -7.74 7.79 8.09
CA LEU A 99 -7.46 6.84 7.03
C LEU A 99 -8.71 6.56 6.20
N VAL A 100 -8.53 6.37 4.91
CA VAL A 100 -9.61 5.98 4.00
C VAL A 100 -9.46 4.51 3.64
N ARG A 101 -10.60 3.80 3.55
CA ARG A 101 -10.62 2.43 3.04
C ARG A 101 -10.67 2.45 1.51
N VAL A 102 -9.86 1.59 0.90
CA VAL A 102 -9.89 1.32 -0.54
C VAL A 102 -10.45 -0.07 -0.79
N LYS A 103 -10.81 -0.35 -2.05
CA LYS A 103 -11.43 -1.62 -2.47
C LYS A 103 -10.51 -2.37 -3.43
N GLY A 104 -10.60 -3.69 -3.41
CA GLY A 104 -9.91 -4.56 -4.34
C GLY A 104 -10.48 -5.97 -4.37
N TYR A 105 -9.89 -6.82 -5.20
CA TYR A 105 -10.20 -8.24 -5.23
C TYR A 105 -9.00 -9.05 -4.75
N ILE A 106 -9.23 -10.08 -3.94
CA ILE A 106 -8.16 -11.04 -3.60
C ILE A 106 -7.71 -11.71 -4.90
N HIS A 107 -6.48 -11.45 -5.32
CA HIS A 107 -5.91 -11.98 -6.55
C HIS A 107 -5.24 -13.34 -6.32
N SER A 108 -4.49 -13.48 -5.22
CA SER A 108 -3.81 -14.73 -4.88
C SER A 108 -3.60 -14.90 -3.37
N ILE A 109 -3.55 -16.16 -2.93
CA ILE A 109 -3.24 -16.56 -1.55
C ILE A 109 -2.19 -17.68 -1.59
N ASN A 110 -1.02 -17.39 -1.03
CA ASN A 110 0.14 -18.27 -0.93
C ASN A 110 0.39 -18.59 0.55
N GLY A 111 -0.57 -19.29 1.15
CA GLY A 111 -0.55 -19.63 2.57
C GLY A 111 -1.08 -18.51 3.47
N PRO A 112 -1.04 -18.71 4.80
CA PRO A 112 -1.65 -17.79 5.77
C PRO A 112 -0.93 -16.43 5.86
N GLU A 113 0.33 -16.35 5.47
CA GLU A 113 1.17 -15.17 5.69
C GLU A 113 1.34 -14.27 4.45
N ALA A 114 0.93 -14.74 3.28
CA ALA A 114 1.16 -14.02 2.03
C ALA A 114 -0.01 -14.17 1.06
N GLY A 115 -0.54 -13.03 0.64
CA GLY A 115 -1.46 -12.93 -0.48
C GLY A 115 -1.33 -11.58 -1.17
N THR A 116 -1.98 -11.46 -2.33
CA THR A 116 -2.07 -10.22 -3.09
C THR A 116 -3.52 -9.84 -3.31
N ILE A 117 -3.84 -8.57 -3.09
CA ILE A 117 -5.09 -7.93 -3.50
C ILE A 117 -4.78 -7.04 -4.71
N GLU A 118 -5.62 -7.11 -5.73
CA GLU A 118 -5.59 -6.20 -6.87
C GLU A 118 -6.50 -4.99 -6.57
N LEU A 119 -5.94 -3.78 -6.57
CA LEU A 119 -6.69 -2.55 -6.30
C LEU A 119 -7.74 -2.31 -7.39
N LEU A 120 -8.99 -2.09 -6.98
CA LEU A 120 -10.09 -1.89 -7.92
C LEU A 120 -9.93 -0.63 -8.78
N SER A 121 -9.31 0.42 -8.23
CA SER A 121 -9.18 1.73 -8.91
C SER A 121 -8.15 1.75 -10.04
N CYS A 122 -7.17 0.86 -10.02
CA CYS A 122 -6.03 0.94 -10.94
C CYS A 122 -5.28 -0.37 -11.21
N GLY A 123 -5.69 -1.48 -10.60
CA GLY A 123 -5.12 -2.81 -10.79
C GLY A 123 -3.75 -3.04 -10.15
N LEU A 124 -3.22 -2.09 -9.38
CA LEU A 124 -1.95 -2.28 -8.67
C LEU A 124 -2.06 -3.42 -7.63
N SER A 125 -1.00 -4.22 -7.54
CA SER A 125 -0.88 -5.32 -6.57
C SER A 125 -0.51 -4.81 -5.18
N VAL A 126 -1.26 -5.25 -4.17
CA VAL A 126 -1.10 -4.90 -2.76
C VAL A 126 -0.90 -6.16 -1.94
N PHE A 127 0.20 -6.25 -1.20
CA PHE A 127 0.45 -7.37 -0.30
C PHE A 127 -0.53 -7.35 0.87
N PHE A 128 -1.06 -8.51 1.26
CA PHE A 128 -1.81 -8.65 2.50
C PHE A 128 -1.47 -9.97 3.21
N VAL A 129 -1.89 -10.07 4.48
CA VAL A 129 -1.71 -11.29 5.31
C VAL A 129 -3.07 -12.00 5.41
N PRO A 130 -3.30 -13.11 4.68
CA PRO A 130 -4.58 -13.80 4.65
C PRO A 130 -5.11 -14.23 6.03
N ALA A 131 -4.22 -14.66 6.92
CA ALA A 131 -4.59 -15.07 8.28
C ALA A 131 -5.24 -13.95 9.12
N LYS A 132 -4.99 -12.69 8.77
CA LYS A 132 -5.54 -11.52 9.47
C LYS A 132 -6.80 -10.94 8.80
N ALA A 133 -7.18 -11.43 7.62
CA ALA A 133 -8.36 -10.96 6.92
C ALA A 133 -9.63 -11.51 7.58
N LYS A 134 -10.67 -10.68 7.67
CA LYS A 134 -12.01 -11.07 8.15
C LYS A 134 -12.92 -11.33 6.97
N MET A 135 -13.42 -12.56 6.87
CA MET A 135 -14.30 -13.01 5.79
C MET A 135 -15.71 -13.23 6.33
N LYS A 136 -16.74 -13.20 5.48
CA LYS A 136 -18.14 -13.32 5.94
C LYS A 136 -18.45 -14.70 6.53
N ASP A 137 -17.81 -15.74 6.00
CA ASP A 137 -17.95 -17.13 6.45
C ASP A 137 -16.97 -17.50 7.56
N ARG A 138 -16.00 -16.62 7.90
CA ARG A 138 -14.94 -16.89 8.89
C ARG A 138 -14.50 -15.62 9.62
N GLU A 139 -14.58 -15.63 10.95
CA GLU A 139 -14.13 -14.51 11.80
C GLU A 139 -12.66 -14.11 11.56
N ALA A 140 -11.80 -15.05 11.13
CA ALA A 140 -10.46 -14.76 10.64
C ALA A 140 -9.96 -15.82 9.66
N GLY A 141 -9.16 -15.39 8.68
CA GLY A 141 -8.38 -16.26 7.82
C GLY A 141 -8.99 -16.50 6.44
N ALA A 142 -8.60 -15.66 5.48
CA ALA A 142 -8.86 -15.90 4.07
C ALA A 142 -8.11 -17.15 3.58
N THR A 143 -8.79 -17.94 2.75
CA THR A 143 -8.29 -19.16 2.10
C THR A 143 -8.40 -19.03 0.59
N LYS A 144 -7.88 -20.01 -0.16
CA LYS A 144 -7.97 -20.03 -1.63
C LYS A 144 -9.41 -19.93 -2.18
N ASN A 145 -10.44 -20.32 -1.41
CA ASN A 145 -11.84 -20.16 -1.81
C ASN A 145 -12.28 -18.70 -1.90
N HIS A 146 -11.52 -17.79 -1.31
CA HIS A 146 -11.79 -16.36 -1.30
C HIS A 146 -11.07 -15.60 -2.42
N ILE A 147 -10.39 -16.30 -3.34
CA ILE A 147 -9.87 -15.64 -4.55
C ILE A 147 -11.05 -15.06 -5.35
N ASN A 148 -10.86 -13.86 -5.91
CA ASN A 148 -11.87 -13.01 -6.54
C ASN A 148 -12.93 -12.43 -5.59
N VAL A 149 -12.82 -12.65 -4.28
CA VAL A 149 -13.69 -11.98 -3.31
C VAL A 149 -13.31 -10.50 -3.21
N LYS A 150 -14.32 -9.66 -3.20
CA LYS A 150 -14.18 -8.21 -3.04
C LYS A 150 -13.93 -7.88 -1.57
N VAL A 151 -12.91 -7.07 -1.32
CA VAL A 151 -12.50 -6.68 0.03
C VAL A 151 -12.31 -5.17 0.10
N SER A 152 -12.47 -4.64 1.30
CA SER A 152 -12.05 -3.29 1.67
C SER A 152 -10.88 -3.36 2.66
N PHE A 153 -10.01 -2.35 2.67
CA PHE A 153 -8.83 -2.32 3.54
C PHE A 153 -8.20 -0.92 3.62
N TYR A 154 -7.34 -0.70 4.61
CA TYR A 154 -6.47 0.48 4.67
C TYR A 154 -5.16 0.24 3.91
N LEU A 155 -4.76 1.21 3.07
CA LEU A 155 -3.56 1.13 2.25
C LEU A 155 -2.37 1.79 2.97
N GLY A 156 -1.34 1.00 3.26
CA GLY A 156 -0.06 1.46 3.79
C GLY A 156 1.06 1.35 2.76
N PHE A 157 1.98 2.31 2.79
CA PHE A 157 3.14 2.39 1.91
C PHE A 157 4.41 2.02 2.68
N SER A 158 5.08 0.95 2.27
CA SER A 158 6.35 0.48 2.86
C SER A 158 7.47 0.54 1.84
N TYR A 159 8.73 0.46 2.27
CA TYR A 159 9.83 0.36 1.29
C TYR A 159 9.74 -0.91 0.45
N ASP A 160 9.12 -1.97 0.97
CA ASP A 160 8.88 -3.24 0.28
C ASP A 160 7.65 -3.22 -0.65
N GLY A 161 6.94 -2.08 -0.73
CA GLY A 161 5.76 -1.88 -1.57
C GLY A 161 4.46 -1.63 -0.82
N LEU A 162 3.35 -1.78 -1.53
CA LEU A 162 1.99 -1.54 -1.04
C LEU A 162 1.52 -2.66 -0.10
N ARG A 163 0.86 -2.29 1.00
CA ARG A 163 0.37 -3.21 2.02
C ARG A 163 -1.07 -2.92 2.42
N ALA A 164 -1.91 -3.94 2.45
CA ALA A 164 -3.27 -3.88 2.92
C ALA A 164 -3.34 -4.27 4.40
N TRP A 165 -4.12 -3.51 5.17
CA TRP A 165 -4.34 -3.73 6.58
C TRP A 165 -5.82 -3.68 6.93
N SER A 166 -6.20 -4.39 8.00
CA SER A 166 -7.59 -4.54 8.44
C SER A 166 -8.52 -4.91 7.28
N VAL A 167 -8.15 -5.99 6.58
CA VAL A 167 -8.85 -6.47 5.39
C VAL A 167 -10.17 -7.10 5.80
N ASP A 168 -11.27 -6.58 5.26
CA ASP A 168 -12.62 -7.07 5.50
C ASP A 168 -13.35 -7.32 4.17
N GLU A 169 -14.06 -8.43 4.07
CA GLU A 169 -14.94 -8.73 2.92
C GLU A 169 -16.06 -7.68 2.78
N GLU A 170 -16.32 -7.23 1.54
CA GLU A 170 -17.42 -6.29 1.19
C GLU A 170 -18.75 -7.01 1.01
#